data_AF-A0A6M3JPK9-F1
#
_entry.id   AF-A0A6M3JPK9-F1
#
_cell.length_a   1.000
_cell.length_b   1.000
_cell.length_c   1.000
_cell.angle_alpha   90.00
_cell.angle_beta   90.00
_cell.angle_gamma   90.00
#
_symmetry.space_group_name_H-M   'P 1'
#
loop_
_entity.id
_entity.type
_entity.pdbx_description
1 polymer ?
#
loop_
_entity_poly.entity_id
_entity_poly.type
_entity_poly.pdbx_seq_one_letter_code
_entity_poly.pdbx_strand_id
1 'polypeptide(L)'
;MRTLRMIKVTCPDCGKVRDRIAYQIKAPTFTGRCASCSGKQRGKEQRGMQHPNWKGGCSRTRGYKQVYIAPNSPFSKMVPKGKGVVREHRLIMAKYLGRCLKTNEIVHHLNGIRDDNRIENLALTTRKQHEHDTLQKHLKLRIRQLEEELNYVKLTRILHKEHQQT
;
A
#
# COMPACT_ATOMS: atom_id res chain seq x y z
N MET A 1 -49.09 -28.66 -11.46
CA MET A 1 -47.84 -27.89 -11.60
C MET A 1 -48.17 -26.40 -11.49
N ARG A 2 -47.56 -25.64 -10.56
CA ARG A 2 -47.78 -24.18 -10.49
C ARG A 2 -47.05 -23.50 -11.65
N THR A 3 -47.81 -22.95 -12.59
CA THR A 3 -47.27 -22.16 -13.71
C THR A 3 -46.66 -20.89 -13.17
N LEU A 4 -45.36 -20.69 -13.39
CA LEU A 4 -44.66 -19.47 -12.98
C LEU A 4 -45.10 -18.33 -13.90
N ARG A 5 -45.80 -17.33 -13.35
CA ARG A 5 -46.17 -16.11 -14.09
C ARG A 5 -44.91 -15.31 -14.42
N MET A 6 -44.59 -15.19 -15.70
CA MET A 6 -43.49 -14.38 -16.21
C MET A 6 -43.95 -12.96 -16.50
N ILE A 7 -43.12 -11.97 -16.19
CA ILE A 7 -43.35 -10.54 -16.39
C ILE A 7 -42.12 -9.94 -17.07
N LYS A 8 -42.34 -9.14 -18.12
CA LYS A 8 -41.28 -8.39 -18.79
C LYS A 8 -40.81 -7.23 -17.91
N VAL A 9 -39.51 -7.15 -17.70
CA VAL A 9 -38.87 -6.08 -16.93
C VAL A 9 -37.79 -5.41 -17.77
N THR A 10 -37.86 -4.09 -17.85
CA THR A 10 -36.85 -3.24 -18.48
C THR A 10 -35.81 -2.79 -17.44
N CYS A 11 -34.52 -2.92 -17.77
CA CYS A 11 -33.45 -2.37 -16.93
C CYS A 11 -33.45 -0.84 -16.98
N PRO A 12 -33.49 -0.11 -15.84
CA PRO A 12 -33.52 1.35 -15.84
C PRO A 12 -32.22 1.98 -16.38
N ASP A 13 -31.07 1.31 -16.26
CA ASP A 13 -29.79 1.91 -16.66
C ASP A 13 -29.39 1.63 -18.13
N CYS A 14 -29.96 0.60 -18.77
CA CYS A 14 -29.53 0.19 -20.11
C CYS A 14 -30.64 -0.21 -21.06
N GLY A 15 -31.92 -0.13 -20.64
CA GLY A 15 -33.07 -0.42 -21.48
C GLY A 15 -33.28 -1.89 -21.85
N LYS A 16 -32.38 -2.81 -21.47
CA LYS A 16 -32.53 -4.25 -21.79
C LYS A 16 -33.79 -4.84 -21.15
N VAL A 17 -34.64 -5.44 -21.99
CA VAL A 17 -35.86 -6.16 -21.59
C VAL A 17 -35.54 -7.63 -21.33
N ARG A 18 -36.11 -8.19 -20.26
CA ARG A 18 -35.97 -9.60 -19.89
C ARG A 18 -37.18 -10.09 -19.13
N ASP A 19 -37.48 -11.39 -19.24
CA ASP A 19 -38.55 -11.99 -18.46
C ASP A 19 -38.09 -12.37 -17.05
N ARG A 20 -38.93 -12.10 -16.05
CA ARG A 20 -38.70 -12.45 -14.65
C ARG A 20 -39.97 -13.04 -14.05
N ILE A 21 -39.81 -13.94 -13.09
CA ILE A 21 -40.94 -14.52 -12.40
C ILE A 21 -41.57 -13.46 -11.49
N ALA A 22 -42.91 -13.38 -11.48
CA ALA A 22 -43.66 -12.35 -10.76
C ALA A 22 -43.30 -12.21 -9.28
N TYR A 23 -43.05 -13.31 -8.55
CA TYR A 23 -42.68 -13.24 -7.14
C TYR A 23 -41.30 -12.61 -6.91
N GLN A 24 -40.37 -12.75 -7.87
CA GLN A 24 -39.03 -12.16 -7.75
C GLN A 24 -39.06 -10.64 -7.89
N ILE A 25 -40.06 -10.09 -8.57
CA ILE A 25 -40.26 -8.65 -8.73
C ILE A 25 -40.84 -8.05 -7.45
N LYS A 26 -41.65 -8.81 -6.71
CA LYS A 26 -42.22 -8.39 -5.42
C LYS A 26 -41.22 -8.40 -4.26
N ALA A 27 -40.02 -8.97 -4.46
CA ALA A 27 -39.00 -8.98 -3.42
C ALA A 27 -38.50 -7.55 -3.14
N PRO A 28 -38.32 -7.14 -1.87
CA PRO A 28 -37.86 -5.79 -1.53
C PRO A 28 -36.44 -5.49 -2.02
N THR A 29 -35.67 -6.53 -2.34
CA THR A 29 -34.31 -6.42 -2.89
C THR A 29 -34.29 -6.26 -4.42
N PHE A 30 -35.45 -6.27 -5.08
CA PHE A 30 -35.53 -6.18 -6.53
C PHE A 30 -35.34 -4.74 -7.02
N THR A 31 -34.20 -4.48 -7.64
CA THR A 31 -33.85 -3.13 -8.14
C THR A 31 -34.31 -2.85 -9.57
N GLY A 32 -34.93 -3.82 -10.25
CA GLY A 32 -35.24 -3.71 -11.68
C GLY A 32 -34.01 -3.75 -12.61
N ARG A 33 -32.78 -3.68 -12.08
CA ARG A 33 -31.53 -3.67 -12.86
C ARG A 33 -31.15 -5.05 -13.38
N CYS A 34 -30.59 -5.08 -14.59
CA CYS A 34 -29.99 -6.30 -15.13
C CYS A 34 -28.70 -6.62 -14.36
N ALA A 35 -28.25 -7.88 -14.43
CA ALA A 35 -27.05 -8.33 -13.71
C ALA A 35 -25.81 -7.47 -14.02
N SER A 36 -25.62 -7.10 -15.30
CA SER A 36 -24.48 -6.26 -15.71
C SER A 36 -24.51 -4.85 -15.12
N CYS A 37 -25.68 -4.18 -15.11
CA CYS A 37 -25.80 -2.83 -14.56
C CYS A 37 -25.77 -2.82 -13.03
N SER A 38 -26.41 -3.80 -12.39
CA SER A 38 -26.31 -4.01 -10.94
C SER A 38 -24.86 -4.26 -10.51
N GLY A 39 -24.12 -5.08 -11.26
CA GLY A 39 -22.69 -5.33 -11.02
C GLY A 39 -21.83 -4.06 -11.17
N LYS A 40 -22.09 -3.24 -12.19
CA LYS A 40 -21.40 -1.95 -12.38
C LYS A 40 -21.64 -0.99 -11.22
N GLN A 41 -22.87 -0.91 -10.71
CA GLN A 41 -23.22 -0.04 -9.59
C GLN A 41 -22.56 -0.52 -8.29
N ARG A 42 -22.68 -1.81 -7.96
CA ARG A 42 -21.98 -2.39 -6.79
C ARG A 42 -20.46 -2.17 -6.87
N GLY A 43 -19.88 -2.27 -8.05
CA GLY A 43 -18.45 -2.00 -8.26
C GLY A 43 -18.04 -0.53 -8.09
N LYS A 44 -18.98 0.42 -8.13
CA LYS A 44 -18.74 1.83 -7.77
C LYS A 44 -18.83 2.05 -6.26
N GLU A 45 -19.87 1.50 -5.64
CA GLU A 45 -20.14 1.60 -4.20
C GLU A 45 -19.09 0.86 -3.36
N GLN A 46 -18.59 -0.28 -3.83
CA GLN A 46 -17.55 -1.04 -3.13
C GLN A 46 -16.15 -0.55 -3.50
N ARG A 47 -15.84 0.71 -3.21
CA ARG A 47 -14.49 1.29 -3.42
C ARG A 47 -14.02 2.07 -2.21
N GLY A 48 -12.71 2.04 -1.99
CA GLY A 48 -12.07 2.77 -0.89
C GLY A 48 -12.72 2.41 0.44
N MET A 49 -13.09 3.44 1.21
CA MET A 49 -13.69 3.31 2.54
C MET A 49 -15.04 2.59 2.56
N GLN A 50 -15.76 2.54 1.44
CA GLN A 50 -17.06 1.87 1.33
C GLN A 50 -16.94 0.37 1.00
N HIS A 51 -15.73 -0.13 0.72
CA HIS A 51 -15.53 -1.55 0.46
C HIS A 51 -15.54 -2.34 1.79
N PRO A 52 -16.31 -3.43 1.93
CA PRO A 52 -16.46 -4.15 3.21
C PRO A 52 -15.14 -4.72 3.75
N ASN A 53 -14.19 -5.08 2.87
CA ASN A 53 -12.84 -5.52 3.26
C ASN A 53 -11.85 -4.36 3.48
N TRP A 54 -12.29 -3.10 3.55
CA TRP A 54 -11.43 -1.94 3.77
C TRP A 54 -10.89 -1.90 5.20
N LYS A 55 -9.61 -2.23 5.36
CA LYS A 55 -8.90 -2.20 6.66
C LYS A 55 -8.09 -0.91 6.81
N GLY A 56 -8.77 0.24 6.77
CA GLY A 56 -8.13 1.56 6.92
C GLY A 56 -7.13 1.90 5.81
N GLY A 57 -7.30 1.34 4.61
CA GLY A 57 -6.38 1.54 3.48
C GLY A 57 -5.05 0.80 3.63
N CYS A 58 -4.94 -0.11 4.59
CA CYS A 58 -3.78 -0.96 4.78
C CYS A 58 -4.05 -2.36 4.21
N SER A 59 -3.18 -2.82 3.30
CA SER A 59 -3.19 -4.19 2.78
C SER A 59 -1.79 -4.79 2.85
N ARG A 60 -1.70 -6.12 2.91
CA ARG A 60 -0.41 -6.84 2.81
C ARG A 60 -0.35 -7.55 1.45
N THR A 61 0.76 -7.44 0.74
CA THR A 61 0.96 -8.12 -0.54
C THR A 61 2.42 -8.49 -0.72
N ARG A 62 2.70 -9.77 -1.00
CA ARG A 62 4.06 -10.32 -1.18
C ARG A 62 5.00 -10.02 0.01
N GLY A 63 4.45 -10.01 1.23
CA GLY A 63 5.18 -9.70 2.47
C GLY A 63 5.35 -8.21 2.78
N TYR A 64 4.88 -7.31 1.92
CA TYR A 64 4.96 -5.86 2.15
C TYR A 64 3.64 -5.27 2.59
N LYS A 65 3.67 -4.38 3.60
CA LYS A 65 2.54 -3.51 3.93
C LYS A 65 2.38 -2.43 2.86
N GLN A 66 1.14 -2.20 2.45
CA GLN A 66 0.72 -1.19 1.50
C GLN A 66 -0.19 -0.20 2.23
N VAL A 67 -0.07 1.07 1.87
CA VAL A 67 -0.80 2.18 2.46
C VAL A 67 -1.49 2.93 1.34
N TYR A 68 -2.78 3.20 1.52
CA TYR A 68 -3.55 4.07 0.63
C TYR A 68 -3.01 5.50 0.67
N ILE A 69 -2.88 6.10 -0.51
CA ILE A 69 -2.47 7.49 -0.67
C ILE A 69 -3.62 8.22 -1.35
N ALA A 70 -4.14 9.24 -0.66
CA ALA A 70 -5.18 10.09 -1.22
C ALA A 70 -4.67 10.82 -2.48
N PRO A 71 -5.52 11.05 -3.50
CA PRO A 71 -5.11 11.71 -4.75
C PRO A 71 -4.47 13.10 -4.56
N ASN A 72 -4.87 13.82 -3.52
CA ASN A 72 -4.36 15.16 -3.16
C ASN A 72 -3.09 15.11 -2.28
N SER A 73 -2.59 13.93 -1.93
CA SER A 73 -1.36 13.78 -1.13
C SER A 73 -0.13 14.27 -1.91
N PRO A 74 0.87 14.88 -1.27
CA PRO A 74 2.14 15.22 -1.93
C PRO A 74 2.88 14.00 -2.50
N PHE A 75 2.57 12.79 -2.00
CA PHE A 75 3.14 11.52 -2.46
C PHE A 75 2.28 10.80 -3.51
N SER A 76 1.21 11.43 -4.01
CA SER A 76 0.31 10.85 -5.01
C SER A 76 1.03 10.41 -6.29
N LYS A 77 2.11 11.11 -6.67
CA LYS A 77 2.96 10.76 -7.84
C LYS A 77 3.63 9.40 -7.73
N MET A 78 3.77 8.84 -6.52
CA MET A 78 4.35 7.51 -6.29
C MET A 78 3.33 6.37 -6.46
N VAL A 79 2.04 6.69 -6.56
CA VAL A 79 0.95 5.72 -6.66
C VAL A 79 0.92 5.12 -8.07
N PRO A 80 0.98 3.79 -8.22
CA PRO A 80 0.77 3.14 -9.52
C PRO A 80 -0.64 3.43 -10.05
N LYS A 81 -0.75 3.70 -11.36
CA LYS A 81 -2.03 3.95 -12.03
C LYS A 81 -3.04 2.84 -11.70
N GLY A 82 -4.23 3.24 -11.24
CA GLY A 82 -5.34 2.35 -10.93
C GLY A 82 -5.29 1.63 -9.58
N LYS A 83 -4.25 1.80 -8.75
CA LYS A 83 -4.14 1.09 -7.47
C LYS A 83 -4.47 1.93 -6.23
N GLY A 84 -4.18 3.22 -6.23
CA GLY A 84 -4.43 4.09 -5.05
C GLY A 84 -3.53 3.80 -3.84
N VAL A 85 -2.59 2.85 -3.93
CA VAL A 85 -1.77 2.39 -2.79
C VAL A 85 -0.27 2.40 -3.13
N VAL A 86 0.56 2.64 -2.11
CA VAL A 86 2.04 2.59 -2.18
C VAL A 86 2.56 1.64 -1.10
N ARG A 87 3.73 1.02 -1.30
CA ARG A 87 4.36 0.20 -0.25
C ARG A 87 4.83 1.09 0.90
N GLU A 88 4.58 0.68 2.14
CA GLU A 88 4.84 1.48 3.34
C GLU A 88 6.31 1.91 3.46
N HIS A 89 7.26 0.98 3.27
CA HIS A 89 8.69 1.32 3.30
C HIS A 89 9.10 2.40 2.29
N ARG A 90 8.46 2.43 1.10
CA ARG A 90 8.71 3.49 0.11
C ARG A 90 8.18 4.83 0.59
N LEU A 91 7.00 4.83 1.23
CA LEU A 91 6.41 6.05 1.78
C LEU A 91 7.24 6.60 2.94
N ILE A 92 7.71 5.73 3.84
CA ILE A 92 8.58 6.12 4.97
C ILE A 92 9.87 6.75 4.44
N MET A 93 10.54 6.12 3.48
CA MET A 93 11.74 6.67 2.85
C MET A 93 11.46 8.00 2.12
N ALA A 94 10.33 8.13 1.42
CA ALA A 94 9.95 9.38 0.75
C ALA A 94 9.71 10.53 1.74
N LYS A 95 9.04 10.24 2.87
CA LYS A 95 8.83 11.20 3.95
C LYS A 95 10.14 11.63 4.58
N TYR A 96 11.03 10.67 4.86
CA TYR A 96 12.36 10.95 5.40
C TYR A 96 13.18 11.87 4.48
N LEU A 97 13.10 11.67 3.16
CA LEU A 97 13.77 12.51 2.17
C LEU A 97 13.04 13.83 1.86
N GLY A 98 11.82 14.02 2.34
CA GLY A 98 10.98 15.17 2.00
C GLY A 98 10.55 15.25 0.52
N ARG A 99 10.69 14.17 -0.25
CA ARG A 99 10.33 14.16 -1.69
C ARG A 99 9.79 12.80 -2.16
N CYS A 100 9.08 12.81 -3.28
CA CYS A 100 8.70 11.57 -3.95
C CYS A 100 9.93 10.77 -4.41
N LEU A 101 9.84 9.43 -4.30
CA LEU A 101 10.82 8.54 -4.92
C LEU A 101 10.61 8.46 -6.43
N LYS A 102 11.72 8.44 -7.17
CA LYS A 102 11.76 8.18 -8.61
C LYS A 102 11.44 6.71 -8.90
N THR A 103 11.13 6.43 -10.15
CA THR A 103 10.79 5.08 -10.63
C THR A 103 11.97 4.11 -10.60
N ASN A 104 13.19 4.62 -10.73
CA ASN A 104 14.44 3.85 -10.69
C ASN A 104 15.02 3.68 -9.28
N GLU A 105 14.46 4.37 -8.28
CA GLU A 105 14.85 4.27 -6.88
C GLU A 105 14.15 3.07 -6.23
N ILE A 106 14.95 2.20 -5.60
CA ILE A 106 14.52 1.00 -4.89
C ILE A 106 14.88 1.16 -3.42
N VAL A 107 14.01 0.67 -2.54
CA VAL A 107 14.24 0.67 -1.10
C VAL A 107 14.45 -0.78 -0.66
N HIS A 108 15.55 -1.03 0.04
CA HIS A 108 15.95 -2.33 0.57
C HIS A 108 15.80 -2.37 2.08
N HIS A 109 15.39 -3.53 2.58
CA HIS A 109 15.48 -3.88 4.00
C HIS A 109 16.85 -4.47 4.29
N LEU A 110 17.60 -3.85 5.18
CA LEU A 110 18.97 -4.26 5.52
C LEU A 110 19.01 -5.60 6.25
N ASN A 111 18.03 -5.89 7.10
CA ASN A 111 17.91 -7.18 7.79
C ASN A 111 17.18 -8.28 6.98
N GLY A 112 16.70 -7.97 5.77
CA GLY A 112 15.89 -8.88 4.96
C GLY A 112 14.45 -9.12 5.45
N ILE A 113 14.06 -8.53 6.58
CA ILE A 113 12.72 -8.64 7.17
C ILE A 113 11.82 -7.55 6.57
N ARG A 114 10.83 -7.97 5.78
CA ARG A 114 10.05 -7.08 4.89
C ARG A 114 9.03 -6.18 5.58
N ASP A 115 8.70 -6.47 6.84
CA ASP A 115 7.75 -5.69 7.66
C ASP A 115 8.44 -4.82 8.72
N ASP A 116 9.76 -4.93 8.90
CA ASP A 116 10.54 -4.01 9.71
C ASP A 116 10.85 -2.72 8.91
N ASN A 117 9.90 -1.79 8.94
CA ASN A 117 9.97 -0.55 8.17
C ASN A 117 10.60 0.63 8.93
N ARG A 118 11.37 0.37 10.01
CA ARG A 118 12.13 1.41 10.71
C ARG A 118 13.14 2.05 9.76
N ILE A 119 13.31 3.37 9.81
CA ILE A 119 14.09 4.10 8.80
C ILE A 119 15.56 3.64 8.76
N GLU A 120 16.13 3.30 9.91
CA GLU A 120 17.49 2.76 10.05
C GLU A 120 17.66 1.38 9.42
N ASN A 121 16.58 0.65 9.16
CA ASN A 121 16.59 -0.64 8.47
C ASN A 121 16.36 -0.50 6.95
N LEU A 122 16.17 0.71 6.44
CA LEU A 122 15.87 0.97 5.04
C LEU A 122 17.04 1.65 4.32
N ALA A 123 17.43 1.11 3.17
CA ALA A 123 18.45 1.69 2.30
C ALA A 123 17.86 2.06 0.94
N LEU A 124 18.13 3.27 0.46
CA LEU A 124 17.79 3.70 -0.89
C LEU A 124 18.92 3.33 -1.86
N THR A 125 18.59 2.65 -2.95
CA THR A 125 19.51 2.33 -4.04
C THR A 125 18.84 2.58 -5.40
N THR A 126 19.59 2.47 -6.49
CA THR A 126 19.05 2.58 -7.85
C THR A 126 19.18 1.26 -8.58
N ARG A 127 18.38 0.99 -9.62
CA ARG A 127 18.53 -0.24 -10.44
C ARG A 127 19.96 -0.49 -10.93
N LYS A 128 20.68 0.56 -11.35
CA LYS A 128 22.08 0.47 -11.81
C LYS A 128 23.03 0.09 -10.68
N GLN A 129 22.79 0.62 -9.47
CA GLN A 129 23.53 0.17 -8.29
C GLN A 129 23.07 -1.20 -7.82
N HIS A 130 21.81 -1.61 -8.07
CA HIS A 130 21.25 -2.83 -7.49
C HIS A 130 21.89 -4.12 -8.01
N GLU A 131 22.45 -4.11 -9.22
CA GLU A 131 23.28 -5.21 -9.74
C GLU A 131 24.64 -5.31 -9.03
N HIS A 132 25.14 -4.23 -8.42
CA HIS A 132 26.45 -4.14 -7.76
C HIS A 132 26.40 -4.00 -6.22
N ASP A 133 25.28 -3.54 -5.66
CA ASP A 133 25.04 -3.37 -4.22
C ASP A 133 24.34 -4.61 -3.68
N THR A 134 25.14 -5.63 -3.42
CA THR A 134 24.69 -6.77 -2.62
C THR A 134 24.40 -6.32 -1.19
N LEU A 135 23.48 -7.02 -0.51
CA LEU A 135 23.26 -6.95 0.94
C LEU A 135 24.58 -6.85 1.72
N GLN A 136 25.59 -7.57 1.25
CA GLN A 136 26.95 -7.62 1.79
C GLN A 136 27.65 -6.25 1.82
N LYS A 137 27.46 -5.41 0.79
CA LYS A 137 28.05 -4.07 0.73
C LYS A 137 27.37 -3.11 1.69
N HIS A 138 26.04 -3.18 1.80
CA HIS A 138 25.30 -2.39 2.79
C HIS A 138 25.63 -2.78 4.23
N LEU A 139 25.76 -4.09 4.51
CA LEU A 139 26.21 -4.58 5.82
C LEU A 139 27.60 -4.04 6.15
N LYS A 140 28.56 -4.08 5.20
CA LYS A 140 29.91 -3.53 5.40
C LYS A 140 29.89 -2.03 5.73
N LEU A 141 29.08 -1.24 5.02
CA LEU A 141 28.95 0.20 5.29
C LEU A 141 28.36 0.46 6.68
N ARG A 142 27.31 -0.29 7.07
CA ARG A 142 26.71 -0.13 8.39
C ARG A 142 27.66 -0.54 9.50
N ILE A 143 28.46 -1.61 9.31
CA ILE A 143 29.51 -2.02 10.24
C ILE A 143 30.49 -0.87 10.46
N ARG A 144 31.04 -0.28 9.38
CA ARG A 144 31.98 0.86 9.50
C ARG A 144 31.36 2.04 10.25
N GLN A 145 30.10 2.36 9.97
CA GLN A 145 29.39 3.47 10.63
C GLN A 145 29.21 3.23 12.13
N LEU A 146 28.83 2.00 12.51
CA LEU A 146 28.69 1.60 13.91
C LEU A 146 30.05 1.59 14.64
N GLU A 147 31.13 1.22 13.95
CA GLU A 147 32.49 1.29 14.50
C GLU A 147 32.91 2.73 14.82
N GLU A 148 32.59 3.69 13.94
CA GLU A 148 32.83 5.13 14.15
C GLU A 148 32.01 5.68 15.33
N GLU A 149 30.70 5.39 15.37
CA GLU A 149 29.82 5.77 16.48
C GLU A 149 30.31 5.21 17.82
N LEU A 150 30.71 3.94 17.85
CA LEU A 150 31.26 3.31 19.05
C LEU A 150 32.57 3.96 19.50
N ASN A 151 33.44 4.34 18.56
CA ASN A 151 34.68 5.02 18.87
C ASN A 151 34.43 6.40 19.50
N TYR A 152 33.47 7.16 18.96
CA TYR A 152 33.07 8.44 19.52
C TYR A 152 32.51 8.31 20.95
N VAL A 153 31.65 7.30 21.19
CA VAL A 153 31.12 7.02 22.53
C VAL A 153 32.22 6.63 23.52
N LYS A 154 33.24 5.87 23.07
CA LYS A 154 34.39 5.53 23.92
C LYS A 154 35.21 6.77 24.27
N LEU A 155 35.52 7.63 23.29
CA LEU A 155 36.29 8.86 23.50
C LEU A 155 35.57 9.83 24.45
N THR A 156 34.29 10.09 24.21
CA THR A 156 33.49 10.95 25.09
C THR A 156 33.47 10.42 26.53
N ARG A 157 33.35 9.10 26.72
CA ARG A 157 33.38 8.50 28.06
C ARG A 157 34.74 8.63 28.77
N ILE A 158 35.84 8.64 28.02
CA ILE A 158 37.19 8.90 28.56
C ILE A 158 37.28 10.35 29.03
N LEU A 159 36.91 11.31 28.18
CA LEU A 159 36.94 12.74 28.50
C LEU A 159 36.06 13.08 29.71
N HIS A 160 34.87 12.47 29.83
CA HIS A 160 34.00 12.67 31.00
C HIS A 160 34.61 12.10 32.29
N LYS A 161 35.38 11.01 32.22
CA LYS A 161 36.06 10.46 33.40
C LYS A 161 37.21 11.35 33.87
N GLU A 162 37.96 11.92 32.93
CA GLU A 162 39.05 12.85 33.24
C GLU A 162 38.51 14.13 33.89
N HIS A 163 37.37 14.65 33.43
CA HIS A 163 36.69 15.79 34.05
C HIS A 163 36.05 15.50 35.41
N GLN A 164 35.80 14.24 35.76
CA GLN A 164 35.28 13.86 37.09
C GLN A 164 36.39 13.54 38.10
N GLN A 165 37.64 13.47 37.65
CA GLN A 165 38.83 13.23 38.47
C GLN A 165 39.64 14.50 38.75
N THR A 166 39.22 15.65 38.21
CA THR A 166 39.75 17.00 38.47
C THR A 166 38.78 17.78 39.34
#